data_AF-A0A1G0Y1I2-F1
#
_entry.id   AF-A0A1G0Y1I2-F1
#
_cell.length_a   1.000
_cell.length_b   1.000
_cell.length_c   1.000
_cell.angle_alpha   90.00
_cell.angle_beta   90.00
_cell.angle_gamma   90.00
#
_symmetry.space_group_name_H-M   'P 1'
#
loop_
_entity.id
_entity.type
_entity.pdbx_description
1 polymer ?
#
loop_
_entity_poly.entity_id
_entity_poly.type
_entity_poly.pdbx_seq_one_letter_code
_entity_poly.pdbx_strand_id
1 'polypeptide(L)'
;MNLKYPAVTLRRKDYITYVAVGLFVFVIVFEVLLVTWLPRRLHSSILWQDQVVCEEMIELEDLLRAYMIDIKPRFRNISGEIELVQSCLNEIAGYLREHKDDLSRDHIDEISARLRYFEGIYQNKIRQGISFVRIESMNSSSFIEKLRSTSSPGRASAETETTSAR
;
A
#
# COMPACT_ATOMS: atom_id res chain seq x y z
N MET A 1 -87.69 -23.98 -14.14
CA MET A 1 -86.68 -24.58 -13.23
C MET A 1 -85.80 -23.47 -12.70
N ASN A 2 -86.01 -23.06 -11.45
CA ASN A 2 -85.21 -22.02 -10.79
C ASN A 2 -84.02 -22.69 -10.09
N LEU A 3 -82.83 -22.65 -10.72
CA LEU A 3 -81.59 -23.09 -10.06
C LEU A 3 -81.21 -22.05 -9.00
N LYS A 4 -81.70 -22.27 -7.78
CA LYS A 4 -81.25 -21.58 -6.57
C LYS A 4 -79.82 -22.05 -6.26
N TYR A 5 -78.82 -21.40 -6.84
CA TYR A 5 -77.43 -21.64 -6.44
C TYR A 5 -77.28 -21.29 -4.96
N PRO A 6 -76.68 -22.19 -4.13
CA PRO A 6 -76.58 -21.95 -2.71
C PRO A 6 -75.60 -20.81 -2.45
N ALA A 7 -76.07 -19.72 -1.81
CA ALA A 7 -75.32 -18.50 -1.53
C ALA A 7 -73.95 -18.70 -0.82
N VAL A 8 -73.74 -19.87 -0.22
CA VAL A 8 -72.47 -20.29 0.39
C VAL A 8 -71.32 -20.48 -0.61
N THR A 9 -71.58 -20.81 -1.88
CA THR A 9 -70.51 -20.97 -2.89
C THR A 9 -70.01 -19.63 -3.43
N LEU A 10 -70.86 -18.60 -3.49
CA LEU A 10 -70.45 -17.24 -3.87
C LEU A 10 -69.50 -16.63 -2.83
N ARG A 11 -69.83 -16.71 -1.53
CA ARG A 11 -68.98 -16.17 -0.44
C ARG A 11 -67.56 -16.75 -0.40
N ARG A 12 -67.39 -18.05 -0.69
CA ARG A 12 -66.06 -18.68 -0.75
C ARG A 12 -65.26 -18.20 -1.95
N LYS A 13 -65.91 -17.99 -3.10
CA LYS A 13 -65.27 -17.49 -4.32
C LYS A 13 -64.83 -16.04 -4.17
N ASP A 14 -65.63 -15.22 -3.50
CA ASP A 14 -65.28 -13.84 -3.20
C ASP A 14 -64.10 -13.78 -2.23
N TYR A 15 -64.07 -14.65 -1.21
CA TYR A 15 -62.94 -14.75 -0.27
C TYR A 15 -61.62 -15.10 -0.97
N ILE A 16 -61.62 -16.10 -1.86
CA ILE A 16 -60.43 -16.49 -2.63
C ILE A 16 -59.95 -15.29 -3.48
N THR A 17 -60.88 -14.54 -4.06
CA THR A 17 -60.57 -13.36 -4.88
C THR A 17 -59.97 -12.24 -4.03
N TYR A 18 -60.52 -11.94 -2.85
CA TYR A 18 -59.95 -10.96 -1.93
C TYR A 18 -58.56 -11.35 -1.43
N VAL A 19 -58.33 -12.64 -1.13
CA VAL A 19 -57.01 -13.14 -0.72
C VAL A 19 -56.01 -13.00 -1.86
N ALA A 20 -56.39 -13.32 -3.10
CA ALA A 20 -55.51 -13.18 -4.26
C ALA A 20 -55.13 -11.71 -4.53
N VAL A 21 -56.11 -10.80 -4.46
CA VAL A 21 -55.86 -9.35 -4.59
C VAL A 21 -54.98 -8.85 -3.44
N GLY A 22 -55.22 -9.30 -2.21
CA GLY A 22 -54.40 -8.96 -1.05
C GLY A 22 -52.95 -9.43 -1.20
N LEU A 23 -52.73 -10.66 -1.67
CA LEU A 23 -51.40 -11.18 -1.97
C LEU A 23 -50.71 -10.39 -3.09
N PHE A 24 -51.44 -10.02 -4.13
CA PHE A 24 -50.89 -9.24 -5.24
C PHE A 24 -50.43 -7.86 -4.77
N VAL A 25 -51.24 -7.16 -3.98
CA VAL A 25 -50.85 -5.88 -3.37
C VAL A 25 -49.65 -6.05 -2.43
N PHE A 26 -49.63 -7.13 -1.64
CA PHE A 26 -48.50 -7.43 -0.76
C PHE A 26 -47.19 -7.63 -1.54
N VAL A 27 -47.22 -8.37 -2.65
CA VAL A 27 -46.06 -8.56 -3.53
C VAL A 27 -45.59 -7.23 -4.10
N ILE A 28 -46.49 -6.36 -4.56
CA ILE A 28 -46.14 -5.04 -5.08
C ILE A 28 -45.47 -4.18 -4.00
N VAL A 29 -46.01 -4.15 -2.78
CA VAL A 29 -45.41 -3.40 -1.66
C VAL A 29 -44.01 -3.94 -1.37
N PHE A 30 -43.83 -5.26 -1.37
CA PHE A 30 -42.54 -5.88 -1.13
C PHE A 30 -41.52 -5.56 -2.23
N GLU A 31 -41.96 -5.53 -3.49
CA GLU A 31 -41.13 -5.16 -4.64
C GLU A 31 -40.67 -3.71 -4.53
N VAL A 32 -41.58 -2.77 -4.24
CA VAL A 32 -41.22 -1.35 -4.03
C VAL A 32 -40.27 -1.18 -2.83
N LEU A 33 -40.49 -1.95 -1.77
CA LEU A 33 -39.61 -1.95 -0.60
C LEU A 33 -38.21 -2.47 -0.97
N LEU A 34 -38.10 -3.58 -1.70
CA LEU A 34 -36.81 -4.10 -2.15
C LEU A 34 -36.08 -3.13 -3.06
N VAL A 35 -36.77 -2.53 -4.03
CA VAL A 35 -36.20 -1.55 -4.97
C VAL A 35 -35.65 -0.31 -4.25
N THR A 36 -36.27 0.11 -3.14
CA THR A 36 -35.82 1.30 -2.38
C THR A 36 -34.83 0.96 -1.26
N TRP A 37 -34.97 -0.20 -0.62
CA TRP A 37 -34.14 -0.61 0.51
C TRP A 37 -32.77 -1.15 0.07
N LEU A 38 -32.72 -1.86 -1.06
CA LEU A 38 -31.49 -2.47 -1.55
C LEU A 38 -30.42 -1.44 -1.94
N PRO A 39 -30.71 -0.36 -2.69
CA PRO A 39 -29.73 0.69 -2.98
C PRO A 39 -29.25 1.40 -1.71
N ARG A 40 -30.16 1.66 -0.76
CA ARG A 40 -29.81 2.33 0.51
C ARG A 40 -28.85 1.49 1.34
N ARG A 41 -29.10 0.18 1.46
CA ARG A 41 -28.21 -0.74 2.17
C ARG A 41 -26.87 -0.88 1.45
N LEU A 42 -26.88 -0.98 0.12
CA LEU A 42 -25.66 -1.09 -0.68
C LEU A 42 -24.76 0.14 -0.53
N HIS A 43 -25.36 1.34 -0.56
CA HIS A 43 -24.62 2.59 -0.37
C HIS A 43 -23.93 2.64 1.00
N SER A 44 -24.62 2.23 2.06
CA SER A 44 -24.00 2.15 3.39
C SER A 44 -22.83 1.16 3.43
N SER A 45 -22.95 -0.03 2.81
CA SER A 45 -21.86 -1.01 2.81
C SER A 45 -20.63 -0.54 2.03
N ILE A 46 -20.83 0.24 0.96
CA ILE A 46 -19.71 0.80 0.18
C ILE A 46 -18.95 1.82 1.02
N LEU A 47 -19.65 2.72 1.72
CA LEU A 47 -19.01 3.70 2.61
C LEU A 47 -18.21 3.01 3.74
N TRP A 48 -18.76 1.94 4.32
CA TRP A 48 -18.04 1.15 5.32
C TRP A 48 -16.80 0.46 4.73
N GLN A 49 -16.87 -0.05 3.51
CA GLN A 49 -15.71 -0.63 2.84
C GLN A 49 -14.60 0.40 2.63
N ASP A 50 -14.94 1.62 2.19
CA ASP A 50 -13.96 2.68 1.97
C ASP A 50 -13.26 3.08 3.28
N GLN A 51 -14.02 3.17 4.37
CA GLN A 51 -13.46 3.44 5.71
C GLN A 51 -12.53 2.32 6.19
N VAL A 52 -12.91 1.06 5.98
CA VAL A 52 -12.07 -0.09 6.35
C VAL A 52 -10.76 -0.06 5.57
N VAL A 53 -10.79 0.18 4.26
CA VAL A 53 -9.57 0.24 3.44
C VAL A 53 -8.66 1.39 3.86
N CYS A 54 -9.24 2.55 4.21
CA CYS A 54 -8.47 3.68 4.74
C CYS A 54 -7.76 3.33 6.06
N GLU A 55 -8.47 2.65 6.97
CA GLU A 55 -7.90 2.25 8.26
C GLU A 55 -6.81 1.16 8.09
N GLU A 56 -7.03 0.17 7.23
CA GLU A 56 -6.02 -0.85 6.89
C GLU A 56 -4.75 -0.22 6.30
N MET A 57 -4.90 0.81 5.46
CA MET A 57 -3.76 1.56 4.90
C MET A 57 -2.97 2.28 6.00
N ILE A 58 -3.64 2.91 6.96
CA ILE A 58 -3.00 3.61 8.08
C ILE A 58 -2.27 2.62 8.98
N GLU A 59 -2.90 1.49 9.31
CA GLU A 59 -2.29 0.43 10.11
C GLU A 59 -1.03 -0.11 9.43
N LEU A 60 -1.06 -0.29 8.11
CA LEU A 60 0.11 -0.73 7.34
C LEU A 60 1.26 0.29 7.42
N GLU A 61 0.98 1.60 7.31
CA GLU A 61 1.99 2.65 7.45
C GLU A 61 2.63 2.63 8.84
N ASP A 62 1.82 2.62 9.89
CA ASP A 62 2.29 2.60 11.28
C ASP A 62 3.16 1.36 11.56
N LEU A 63 2.76 0.20 11.03
CA LEU A 63 3.50 -1.05 11.14
C LEU A 63 4.85 -0.99 10.40
N LEU A 64 4.88 -0.43 9.17
CA LEU A 64 6.13 -0.23 8.42
C LEU A 64 7.08 0.72 9.17
N ARG A 65 6.54 1.79 9.75
CA ARG A 65 7.32 2.75 10.54
C ARG A 65 7.91 2.09 11.79
N ALA A 66 7.13 1.26 12.48
CA ALA A 66 7.60 0.47 13.62
C ALA A 66 8.73 -0.50 13.22
N TYR A 67 8.61 -1.16 12.07
CA TYR A 67 9.66 -2.05 11.56
C TYR A 67 10.97 -1.32 11.26
N MET A 68 10.92 -0.13 10.68
CA MET A 68 12.14 0.66 10.45
C MET A 68 12.85 1.00 11.76
N ILE A 69 12.10 1.36 12.80
CA ILE A 69 12.65 1.70 14.13
C ILE A 69 13.33 0.49 14.76
N ASP A 70 12.69 -0.68 14.72
CA ASP A 70 13.21 -1.91 15.31
C ASP A 70 14.48 -2.41 14.59
N ILE A 71 14.55 -2.24 13.27
CA ILE A 71 15.65 -2.79 12.46
C ILE A 71 16.87 -1.86 12.35
N LYS A 72 16.68 -0.55 12.56
CA LYS A 72 17.75 0.47 12.56
C LYS A 72 18.96 0.08 13.44
N PRO A 73 18.81 -0.38 14.71
CA PRO A 73 19.95 -0.78 15.53
C PRO A 73 20.63 -2.09 15.05
N ARG A 74 19.91 -2.96 14.33
CA ARG A 74 20.42 -4.27 13.89
C ARG A 74 21.38 -4.17 12.71
N PHE A 75 21.16 -3.24 11.77
CA PHE A 75 21.94 -3.13 10.54
C PHE A 75 22.57 -1.74 10.36
N ARG A 76 23.63 -1.46 11.13
CA ARG A 76 24.34 -0.17 11.10
C ARG A 76 24.91 0.18 9.71
N ASN A 77 25.31 -0.81 8.92
CA ASN A 77 25.87 -0.61 7.58
C ASN A 77 24.85 -0.10 6.56
N ILE A 78 23.55 -0.30 6.83
CA ILE A 78 22.43 0.07 5.95
C ILE A 78 21.58 1.17 6.61
N SER A 79 22.07 1.76 7.72
CA SER A 79 21.32 2.76 8.48
C SER A 79 20.88 3.95 7.63
N GLY A 80 21.66 4.35 6.62
CA GLY A 80 21.29 5.45 5.73
C GLY A 80 20.09 5.12 4.84
N GLU A 81 20.00 3.90 4.32
CA GLU A 81 18.86 3.47 3.48
C GLU A 81 17.60 3.29 4.34
N ILE A 82 17.75 2.74 5.55
CA ILE A 82 16.65 2.63 6.53
C ILE A 82 16.12 4.02 6.89
N GLU A 83 17.01 5.00 7.09
CA GLU A 83 16.64 6.37 7.42
C GLU A 83 15.93 7.10 6.28
N LEU A 84 16.35 6.86 5.03
CA LEU A 84 15.64 7.37 3.86
C LEU A 84 14.22 6.82 3.76
N VAL A 85 14.05 5.50 3.91
CA VAL A 85 12.72 4.86 3.89
C VAL A 85 11.87 5.37 5.06
N GLN A 86 12.45 5.49 6.25
CA GLN A 86 11.76 6.04 7.42
C GLN A 86 11.33 7.50 7.20
N SER A 87 12.15 8.33 6.56
CA SER A 87 11.79 9.71 6.23
C SER A 87 10.62 9.78 5.26
N CYS A 88 10.60 8.94 4.23
CA CYS A 88 9.47 8.86 3.30
C CYS A 88 8.19 8.40 4.00
N LEU A 89 8.27 7.40 4.89
CA LEU A 89 7.11 6.96 5.68
C LEU A 89 6.59 8.07 6.60
N ASN A 90 7.47 8.84 7.24
CA ASN A 90 7.06 9.99 8.04
C ASN A 90 6.36 11.08 7.23
N GLU A 91 6.80 11.33 6.01
CA GLU A 91 6.15 12.30 5.11
C GLU A 91 4.75 11.81 4.70
N ILE A 92 4.63 10.52 4.37
CA ILE A 92 3.34 9.87 4.11
C ILE A 92 2.44 9.97 5.35
N ALA A 93 2.93 9.64 6.54
CA ALA A 93 2.18 9.76 7.79
C ALA A 93 1.69 11.19 8.05
N GLY A 94 2.54 12.20 7.77
CA GLY A 94 2.18 13.61 7.85
C GLY A 94 1.03 13.95 6.91
N TYR A 95 1.13 13.53 5.65
CA TYR A 95 0.09 13.72 4.65
C TYR A 95 -1.24 13.05 5.04
N LEU A 96 -1.21 11.79 5.48
CA LEU A 96 -2.41 11.10 5.95
C LEU A 96 -3.03 11.83 7.14
N ARG A 97 -2.23 12.31 8.10
CA ARG A 97 -2.76 12.99 9.28
C ARG A 97 -3.46 14.31 8.95
N GLU A 98 -2.99 15.02 7.94
CA GLU A 98 -3.56 16.31 7.52
C GLU A 98 -4.78 16.14 6.60
N HIS A 99 -4.78 15.09 5.76
CA HIS A 99 -5.79 14.92 4.70
C HIS A 99 -6.67 13.67 4.84
N LYS A 100 -6.59 12.90 5.94
CA LYS A 100 -7.34 11.63 6.13
C LYS A 100 -8.82 11.75 5.78
N ASP A 101 -9.45 12.84 6.21
CA ASP A 101 -10.90 13.02 6.08
C ASP A 101 -11.35 13.37 4.65
N ASP A 102 -10.43 13.86 3.81
CA ASP A 102 -10.68 14.30 2.43
C ASP A 102 -10.04 13.35 1.38
N LEU A 103 -9.52 12.20 1.80
CA LEU A 103 -8.87 11.27 0.89
C LEU A 103 -9.88 10.56 -0.03
N SER A 104 -9.73 10.77 -1.33
CA SER A 104 -10.44 10.00 -2.35
C SER A 104 -9.96 8.54 -2.36
N ARG A 105 -10.85 7.62 -2.75
CA ARG A 105 -10.54 6.19 -2.88
C ARG A 105 -9.36 5.93 -3.82
N ASP A 106 -9.24 6.68 -4.91
CA ASP A 106 -8.11 6.55 -5.84
C ASP A 106 -6.77 6.89 -5.17
N HIS A 107 -6.75 7.90 -4.29
CA HIS A 107 -5.56 8.27 -3.53
C HIS A 107 -5.21 7.21 -2.47
N ILE A 108 -6.22 6.62 -1.82
CA ILE A 108 -6.03 5.51 -0.87
C ILE A 108 -5.40 4.32 -1.59
N ASP A 109 -5.90 3.98 -2.78
CA ASP A 109 -5.36 2.87 -3.59
C ASP A 109 -3.92 3.16 -4.04
N GLU A 110 -3.60 4.39 -4.43
CA GLU A 110 -2.24 4.77 -4.81
C GLU A 110 -1.27 4.71 -3.61
N ILE A 111 -1.65 5.26 -2.47
CA ILE A 111 -0.81 5.26 -1.26
C ILE A 111 -0.62 3.83 -0.75
N SER A 112 -1.68 3.03 -0.71
CA SER A 112 -1.59 1.62 -0.29
C SER A 112 -0.71 0.80 -1.22
N ALA A 113 -0.73 1.05 -2.55
CA ALA A 113 0.18 0.41 -3.49
C ALA A 113 1.65 0.78 -3.21
N ARG A 114 1.93 2.04 -2.88
CA ARG A 114 3.27 2.50 -2.50
C ARG A 114 3.73 1.89 -1.18
N LEU A 115 2.85 1.80 -0.18
CA LEU A 115 3.14 1.15 1.10
C LEU A 115 3.46 -0.34 0.93
N ARG A 116 2.70 -1.07 0.10
CA ARG A 116 3.00 -2.47 -0.26
C ARG A 116 4.33 -2.63 -0.98
N TYR A 117 4.70 -1.67 -1.82
CA TYR A 117 6.03 -1.65 -2.43
C TYR A 117 7.14 -1.51 -1.38
N PHE A 118 6.98 -0.61 -0.40
CA PHE A 118 7.90 -0.50 0.73
C PHE A 118 7.94 -1.76 1.60
N GLU A 119 6.80 -2.41 1.80
CA GLU A 119 6.72 -3.70 2.50
C GLU A 119 7.54 -4.77 1.77
N GLY A 120 7.39 -4.87 0.45
CA GLY A 120 8.17 -5.78 -0.39
C GLY A 120 9.68 -5.49 -0.32
N ILE A 121 10.06 -4.21 -0.31
CA ILE A 121 11.43 -3.77 -0.05
C ILE A 121 11.93 -4.26 1.31
N TYR A 122 11.12 -4.06 2.34
CA TYR A 122 11.48 -4.43 3.70
C TYR A 122 11.71 -5.94 3.82
N GLN A 123 10.76 -6.74 3.33
CA GLN A 123 10.83 -8.20 3.42
C GLN A 123 12.00 -8.78 2.62
N ASN A 124 12.26 -8.26 1.42
CA ASN A 124 13.26 -8.83 0.52
C ASN A 124 14.69 -8.35 0.80
N LYS A 125 14.88 -7.09 1.22
CA LYS A 125 16.21 -6.49 1.33
C LYS A 125 16.57 -6.08 2.75
N ILE A 126 15.77 -5.19 3.35
CA ILE A 126 16.11 -4.57 4.64
C ILE A 126 16.15 -5.61 5.76
N ARG A 127 15.18 -6.53 5.79
CA ARG A 127 15.13 -7.63 6.77
C ARG A 127 16.34 -8.56 6.68
N GLN A 128 16.93 -8.70 5.49
CA GLN A 128 18.10 -9.55 5.24
C GLN A 128 19.42 -8.79 5.41
N GLY A 129 19.37 -7.48 5.68
CA GLY A 129 20.58 -6.66 5.75
C GLY A 129 21.30 -6.56 4.40
N ILE A 130 20.56 -6.55 3.29
CA ILE A 130 21.11 -6.36 1.95
C ILE A 130 20.93 -4.90 1.55
N SER A 131 22.03 -4.23 1.21
CA SER A 131 22.02 -2.83 0.77
C SER A 131 21.41 -2.71 -0.63
N PHE A 132 20.67 -1.62 -0.86
CA PHE A 132 20.17 -1.22 -2.17
C PHE A 132 21.30 -0.85 -3.13
N VAL A 133 22.38 -0.25 -2.61
CA VAL A 133 23.54 0.15 -3.38
C VAL A 133 24.65 -0.88 -3.20
N ARG A 134 25.21 -1.37 -4.31
CA ARG A 134 26.42 -2.20 -4.25
C ARG A 134 27.53 -1.31 -3.73
N ILE A 135 27.95 -1.50 -2.47
CA ILE A 135 29.10 -0.78 -1.91
C ILE A 135 30.32 -1.28 -2.67
N GLU A 136 30.66 -0.59 -3.75
CA GLU A 136 31.87 -0.85 -4.51
C GLU A 136 33.02 -0.34 -3.66
N SER A 137 33.74 -1.26 -3.02
CA SER A 137 34.89 -0.92 -2.19
C SER A 137 35.94 -0.26 -3.08
N MET A 138 36.08 1.05 -2.98
CA MET A 138 37.09 1.81 -3.69
C MET A 138 38.47 1.31 -3.24
N ASN A 139 39.17 0.57 -4.10
CA ASN A 139 40.48 0.03 -3.81
C ASN A 139 41.52 1.16 -3.86
N SER A 140 41.69 1.85 -2.73
CA SER A 140 42.58 2.99 -2.57
C SER A 140 44.06 2.65 -2.78
N SER A 141 44.42 1.36 -2.77
CA SER A 141 45.79 0.90 -3.02
C SER A 141 46.32 1.37 -4.38
N SER A 142 45.51 1.27 -5.44
CA SER A 142 45.86 1.72 -6.79
C SER A 142 46.05 3.24 -6.90
N PHE A 143 45.29 4.02 -6.12
CA PHE A 143 45.43 5.48 -6.05
C PHE A 143 46.65 5.92 -5.23
N ILE A 144 46.92 5.24 -4.11
CA ILE A 144 48.11 5.49 -3.29
C ILE A 144 49.39 5.15 -4.05
N GLU A 145 49.39 4.06 -4.84
CA GLU A 145 50.52 3.68 -5.69
C GLU A 145 50.78 4.70 -6.80
N LYS A 146 49.73 5.21 -7.46
CA LYS A 146 49.85 6.32 -8.42
C LYS A 146 50.41 7.58 -7.76
N LEU A 147 49.91 7.97 -6.59
CA LEU A 147 50.41 9.14 -5.87
C LEU A 147 51.87 8.98 -5.42
N ARG A 148 52.28 7.78 -5.01
CA ARG A 148 53.68 7.44 -4.70
C ARG A 148 54.58 7.54 -5.95
N SER A 149 54.11 7.06 -7.10
CA SER A 149 54.87 7.15 -8.35
C SER A 149 55.03 8.60 -8.86
N THR A 150 54.01 9.45 -8.68
CA THR A 150 54.05 10.85 -9.10
C THR A 150 54.77 11.78 -8.11
N SER A 151 54.97 11.36 -6.85
CA SER A 151 55.73 12.11 -5.84
C SER A 151 57.23 11.83 -5.85
N SER A 152 57.70 10.93 -6.74
CA SER A 152 59.12 10.67 -6.95
C SER A 152 59.63 11.09 -8.34
N PRO A 153 59.53 12.36 -8.77
CA PRO A 153 60.39 12.90 -9.82
C PRO A 153 61.46 13.78 -9.16
N GLY A 154 62.62 13.21 -8.84
CA GLY A 154 63.76 14.06 -8.40
C GLY A 154 64.79 13.42 -7.48
N ARG A 155 65.29 12.21 -7.79
CA ARG A 155 66.59 11.76 -7.27
C ARG A 155 67.24 10.71 -8.18
N ALA A 156 67.38 11.05 -9.46
CA ALA A 156 68.20 10.27 -10.40
C ALA A 156 68.69 11.17 -11.53
N SER A 157 69.59 12.10 -11.21
CA SER A 157 70.53 12.72 -12.16
C SER A 157 71.67 13.35 -11.36
N ALA A 158 72.59 12.52 -10.89
CA ALA A 158 73.93 12.97 -10.50
C ALA A 158 74.92 11.81 -10.69
N GLU A 159 75.82 12.01 -11.66
CA GLU A 159 77.20 11.49 -11.73
C GLU A 159 77.43 9.98 -11.82
N THR A 160 77.84 9.50 -12.99
CA THR A 160 79.26 9.16 -13.26
C THR A 160 79.43 8.59 -14.67
N GLU A 161 79.95 9.38 -15.60
CA GLU A 161 80.66 8.83 -16.76
C GLU A 161 81.71 9.85 -17.24
N THR A 162 82.83 9.88 -16.52
CA THR A 162 84.11 10.35 -17.04
C THR A 162 85.14 9.24 -16.83
N THR A 163 85.99 9.07 -17.85
CA THR A 163 87.26 8.33 -17.86
C THR A 163 87.22 6.89 -18.40
N SER A 164 87.36 6.75 -19.72
CA SER A 164 88.16 5.67 -20.29
C SER A 164 89.02 6.24 -21.42
N ALA A 165 90.27 6.53 -21.08
CA ALA A 165 91.35 6.70 -22.03
C ALA A 165 91.98 5.32 -22.26
N ARG A 166 91.89 4.81 -23.48
CA ARG A 166 92.97 4.08 -24.16
C ARG A 166 92.69 3.91 -25.64
#